data_AF-A0A820YNU2-F1
#
_entry.id   AF-A0A820YNU2-F1
#
_cell.length_a   1.000
_cell.length_b   1.000
_cell.length_c   1.000
_cell.angle_alpha   90.00
_cell.angle_beta   90.00
_cell.angle_gamma   90.00
#
_symmetry.space_group_name_H-M   'P 1'
#
loop_
_entity.id
_entity.type
_entity.pdbx_description
1 polymer ?
#
loop_
_entity_poly.entity_id
_entity_poly.type
_entity_poly.pdbx_seq_one_letter_code
_entity_poly.pdbx_strand_id
1 'polypeptide(L)'
;MSEVDKNKLKRFLVEQALRKNKSSLLSRIIFRKVKQIFGGEVRAMLSASAPISRDVLHFFRIALDIPIYELFGQTESTGMATTTHIIDKSCGTVGTSLCTIEIKLIDVPGTNYRSENNQGEICIRGPSVFKGKFYFIESGFSDLQGLGLFTHEGTSR
;
A
#
# COMPACT_ATOMS: atom_id res chain seq x y z
N MET A 1 40.72 -24.70 14.70
CA MET A 1 39.74 -23.59 14.77
C MET A 1 39.18 -23.41 13.37
N SER A 2 37.96 -23.87 13.10
CA SER A 2 37.39 -23.89 11.74
C SER A 2 37.27 -22.47 11.19
N GLU A 3 37.83 -22.23 10.00
CA GLU A 3 37.78 -20.93 9.34
C GLU A 3 36.33 -20.52 9.08
N VAL A 4 35.93 -19.36 9.60
CA VAL A 4 34.57 -18.85 9.43
C VAL A 4 34.42 -18.32 8.02
N ASP A 5 33.59 -18.97 7.21
CA ASP A 5 33.24 -18.51 5.87
C ASP A 5 32.54 -17.14 5.92
N LYS A 6 33.24 -16.12 5.40
CA LYS A 6 32.80 -14.73 5.38
C LYS A 6 31.48 -14.54 4.62
N ASN A 7 31.19 -15.34 3.59
CA ASN A 7 29.95 -15.26 2.82
C ASN A 7 28.77 -15.83 3.62
N LYS A 8 29.00 -16.94 4.32
CA LYS A 8 28.00 -17.55 5.21
C LYS A 8 27.67 -16.63 6.38
N LEU A 9 28.68 -16.00 6.98
CA LEU A 9 28.51 -15.01 8.04
C LEU A 9 27.74 -13.78 7.56
N LYS A 10 28.07 -13.24 6.38
CA LYS A 10 27.37 -12.07 5.81
C LYS A 10 25.89 -12.37 5.57
N ARG A 11 25.56 -13.53 4.98
CA ARG A 11 24.17 -13.97 4.79
C ARG A 11 23.44 -14.10 6.12
N PHE A 12 24.06 -14.75 7.10
CA PHE A 12 23.49 -14.90 8.43
C PHE A 12 23.18 -13.55 9.09
N LEU A 13 24.09 -12.57 9.00
CA LEU A 13 23.86 -11.24 9.57
C LEU A 13 22.72 -10.48 8.86
N VAL A 14 22.59 -10.61 7.54
CA VAL A 14 21.46 -10.03 6.78
C VAL A 14 20.14 -10.65 7.22
N GLU A 15 20.07 -11.99 7.30
CA GLU A 15 18.89 -12.71 7.78
C GLU A 15 18.48 -12.28 9.19
N GLN A 16 19.45 -12.13 10.11
CA GLN A 16 19.20 -11.65 11.47
C GLN A 16 18.70 -10.20 11.50
N ALA A 17 19.22 -9.35 10.61
CA ALA A 17 18.78 -7.97 10.49
C ALA A 17 17.38 -7.84 9.90
N LEU A 18 17.00 -8.72 8.96
CA LEU A 18 15.67 -8.80 8.37
C LEU A 18 14.65 -9.44 9.31
N ARG A 19 15.04 -10.41 10.15
CA ARG A 19 14.15 -11.02 11.14
C ARG A 19 13.57 -10.04 12.15
N LYS A 20 14.27 -8.94 12.43
CA LYS A 20 13.76 -7.92 13.35
C LYS A 20 12.71 -7.08 12.63
N ASN A 21 11.48 -7.12 13.13
CA ASN A 21 10.32 -6.35 12.66
C ASN A 21 10.46 -4.81 12.82
N LYS A 22 11.66 -4.33 13.17
CA LYS A 22 12.04 -2.92 13.35
C LYS A 22 13.49 -2.73 12.91
N SER A 23 13.77 -1.59 12.29
CA SER A 23 15.13 -1.16 12.00
C SER A 23 15.96 -1.11 13.29
N SER A 24 17.09 -1.81 13.27
CA SER A 24 18.03 -1.88 14.40
C SER A 24 19.37 -1.28 14.00
N LEU A 25 20.23 -0.97 14.98
CA LEU A 25 21.61 -0.52 14.71
C LEU A 25 22.35 -1.47 13.75
N LEU A 26 22.11 -2.78 13.90
CA LEU A 26 22.64 -3.81 13.02
C LEU A 26 22.17 -3.61 11.57
N SER A 27 20.87 -3.41 11.36
CA SER A 27 20.28 -3.13 10.05
C SER A 27 20.90 -1.88 9.43
N ARG A 28 21.10 -0.80 10.20
CA ARG A 28 21.68 0.45 9.72
C ARG A 28 23.13 0.31 9.26
N ILE A 29 23.92 -0.54 9.93
CA ILE A 29 25.31 -0.83 9.53
C ILE A 29 25.33 -1.70 8.27
N ILE A 30 24.55 -2.78 8.24
CA ILE A 30 24.52 -3.74 7.14
C ILE A 30 23.99 -3.10 5.85
N PHE A 31 22.91 -2.32 5.96
CA PHE A 31 22.25 -1.70 4.82
C PHE A 31 22.76 -0.30 4.49
N ARG A 32 23.86 0.16 5.12
CA ARG A 32 24.47 1.47 4.80
C ARG A 32 24.75 1.61 3.31
N LYS A 33 25.26 0.56 2.66
CA LYS A 33 25.51 0.55 1.22
C LYS A 33 24.21 0.66 0.40
N VAL A 34 23.14 -0.02 0.83
CA VAL A 34 21.82 0.06 0.17
C VAL A 34 21.28 1.48 0.28
N LYS A 35 21.32 2.10 1.46
CA LYS A 35 20.89 3.48 1.64
C LYS A 35 21.67 4.47 0.76
N GLN A 36 22.96 4.24 0.55
CA GLN A 36 23.79 5.06 -0.32
C GLN A 36 23.47 4.91 -1.81
N ILE A 37 22.96 3.76 -2.27
CA ILE A 37 22.49 3.59 -3.65
C ILE A 37 21.35 4.58 -3.96
N PHE A 38 20.51 4.88 -2.96
CA PHE A 38 19.44 5.89 -3.06
C PHE A 38 19.91 7.31 -2.71
N GLY A 39 21.22 7.56 -2.65
CA GLY A 39 21.79 8.88 -2.34
C GLY A 39 21.93 9.22 -0.87
N GLY A 40 21.60 8.32 0.07
CA GLY A 40 21.84 8.50 1.51
C GLY A 40 20.83 9.39 2.22
N GLU A 41 20.18 10.31 1.51
CA GLU A 41 19.35 11.37 2.09
C GLU A 41 17.83 11.12 2.03
N VAL A 42 17.36 10.03 1.41
CA VAL A 42 15.93 9.70 1.38
C VAL A 42 15.34 9.68 2.79
N ARG A 43 14.21 10.37 2.97
CA ARG A 43 13.50 10.50 4.26
C ARG A 43 12.14 9.81 4.29
N ALA A 44 11.57 9.50 3.13
CA ALA A 44 10.29 8.80 3.00
C ALA A 44 10.17 8.15 1.62
N MET A 45 9.34 7.13 1.51
CA MET A 45 8.93 6.52 0.23
C MET A 45 7.42 6.38 0.16
N LEU A 46 6.88 6.45 -1.06
CA LEU A 46 5.47 6.28 -1.36
C LEU A 46 5.35 5.12 -2.34
N SER A 47 4.48 4.16 -2.04
CA SER A 47 4.10 3.07 -2.92
C SER A 47 2.63 3.25 -3.29
N ALA A 48 2.33 3.25 -4.58
CA ALA A 48 0.99 3.49 -5.11
C ALA A 48 0.80 2.71 -6.42
N SER A 49 -0.42 2.75 -6.98
CA SER A 49 -0.81 2.25 -8.30
C SER A 49 -0.91 0.73 -8.46
N ALA A 50 -0.08 -0.06 -7.79
CA ALA A 50 -0.10 -1.52 -7.94
C ALA A 50 0.15 -2.23 -6.59
N PRO A 51 -0.34 -3.47 -6.43
CA PRO A 51 -0.04 -4.28 -5.25
C PRO A 51 1.47 -4.49 -5.11
N ILE A 52 1.98 -4.16 -3.93
CA ILE A 52 3.37 -4.45 -3.54
C ILE A 52 3.35 -5.57 -2.50
N SER A 53 4.30 -6.51 -2.59
CA SER A 53 4.36 -7.62 -1.65
C SER A 53 4.83 -7.15 -0.27
N ARG A 54 4.34 -7.82 0.77
CA ARG A 54 4.72 -7.55 2.17
C ARG A 54 6.23 -7.67 2.38
N ASP A 55 6.87 -8.65 1.75
CA ASP A 55 8.31 -8.89 1.90
C ASP A 55 9.14 -7.74 1.33
N VAL A 56 8.72 -7.16 0.19
CA VAL A 56 9.39 -6.02 -0.43
C VAL A 56 9.26 -4.77 0.46
N LEU A 57 8.06 -4.48 0.95
CA LEU A 57 7.83 -3.37 1.89
C LEU A 57 8.66 -3.52 3.16
N HIS A 58 8.65 -4.73 3.74
CA HIS A 58 9.39 -5.03 4.95
C HIS A 58 10.91 -4.87 4.75
N PHE A 59 11.44 -5.36 3.62
CA PHE A 59 12.82 -5.16 3.25
C PHE A 59 13.19 -3.68 3.19
N PHE A 60 12.44 -2.85 2.46
CA PHE A 60 12.77 -1.43 2.31
C PHE A 60 12.62 -0.64 3.62
N ARG A 61 11.60 -0.95 4.45
CA ARG A 61 11.43 -0.37 5.79
C ARG A 61 12.67 -0.61 6.66
N ILE A 62 13.24 -1.82 6.61
CA ILE A 62 14.44 -2.18 7.39
C ILE A 62 15.72 -1.61 6.76
N ALA A 63 15.86 -1.71 5.43
CA ALA A 63 17.08 -1.37 4.73
C ALA A 63 17.34 0.15 4.70
N LEU A 64 16.29 0.95 4.59
CA LEU A 64 16.41 2.40 4.46
C LEU A 64 16.19 3.15 5.79
N ASP A 65 15.52 2.49 6.74
CA ASP A 65 15.17 3.06 8.06
C ASP A 65 14.38 4.37 7.91
N ILE A 66 13.35 4.33 7.07
CA ILE A 66 12.46 5.46 6.75
C ILE A 66 10.99 5.01 6.73
N PRO A 67 10.04 5.93 6.93
CA PRO A 67 8.63 5.66 6.67
C PRO A 67 8.39 5.32 5.19
N ILE A 68 7.57 4.31 4.97
CA ILE A 68 7.04 3.94 3.66
C ILE A 68 5.52 3.99 3.76
N TYR A 69 4.91 4.75 2.86
CA TYR A 69 3.47 4.94 2.79
C TYR A 69 2.90 4.09 1.66
N GLU A 70 1.89 3.27 1.95
CA GLU A 70 1.08 2.59 0.93
C GLU A 70 -0.14 3.47 0.64
N LEU A 71 -0.36 3.74 -0.65
CA LEU A 71 -1.41 4.63 -1.13
C LEU A 71 -2.32 3.88 -2.09
N PHE A 72 -3.62 4.08 -1.95
CA PHE A 72 -4.59 3.70 -2.96
C PHE A 72 -5.36 4.92 -3.46
N GLY A 73 -5.65 4.92 -4.75
CA GLY A 73 -6.30 6.01 -5.45
C GLY A 73 -6.30 5.74 -6.95
N GLN A 74 -7.13 6.47 -7.67
CA GLN A 74 -7.30 6.35 -9.10
C GLN A 74 -7.21 7.74 -9.74
N THR A 75 -7.08 7.76 -11.06
CA THR A 75 -7.13 9.01 -11.83
C THR A 75 -8.47 9.73 -11.62
N GLU A 76 -9.56 8.98 -11.55
CA GLU A 76 -10.94 9.42 -11.44
C GLU A 76 -11.29 9.94 -10.04
N SER A 77 -10.49 9.61 -9.03
CA SER A 77 -10.54 10.21 -7.68
C SER A 77 -9.57 11.38 -7.51
N THR A 78 -8.99 11.88 -8.62
CA THR A 78 -7.93 12.91 -8.63
C THR A 78 -6.75 12.52 -7.73
N GLY A 79 -6.34 11.24 -7.81
CA GLY A 79 -5.23 10.68 -7.05
C GLY A 79 -5.66 9.96 -5.79
N MET A 80 -4.93 10.18 -4.71
CA MET A 80 -4.97 9.39 -3.47
C MET A 80 -6.35 9.47 -2.78
N ALA A 81 -6.90 8.32 -2.41
CA ALA A 81 -8.11 8.16 -1.61
C ALA A 81 -7.83 7.60 -0.21
N THR A 82 -6.79 6.77 -0.06
CA THR A 82 -6.33 6.23 1.22
C THR A 82 -4.82 6.32 1.38
N THR A 83 -4.36 6.32 2.63
CA THR A 83 -2.93 6.21 2.95
C THR A 83 -2.71 5.52 4.30
N THR A 84 -1.63 4.76 4.41
CA THR A 84 -1.15 4.23 5.69
C THR A 84 -0.62 5.34 6.59
N HIS A 85 -0.80 5.21 7.90
CA HIS A 85 -0.27 6.17 8.86
C HIS A 85 1.25 6.03 9.06
N ILE A 86 1.97 7.13 9.33
CA ILE A 86 3.43 7.14 9.50
C ILE A 86 3.95 6.20 10.61
N ILE A 87 3.15 6.01 11.65
CA ILE A 87 3.48 5.13 12.79
C ILE A 87 3.05 3.68 12.51
N ASP A 88 2.16 3.46 11.55
CA ASP A 88 1.68 2.13 11.21
C ASP A 88 2.72 1.37 10.38
N LYS A 89 3.10 0.21 10.92
CA LYS A 89 4.07 -0.71 10.31
C LYS A 89 3.42 -2.00 9.81
N SER A 90 2.10 -2.10 9.89
CA SER A 90 1.36 -3.15 9.22
C SER A 90 1.64 -3.09 7.72
N CYS A 91 1.66 -4.26 7.08
CA CYS A 91 1.91 -4.40 5.64
C CYS A 91 0.73 -5.14 5.00
N GLY A 92 0.39 -4.78 3.77
CA GLY A 92 -0.75 -5.36 3.05
C GLY A 92 -2.08 -4.68 3.38
N THR A 93 -2.02 -3.39 3.69
CA THR A 93 -3.17 -2.49 3.73
C THR A 93 -2.76 -1.17 3.08
N VAL A 94 -3.68 -0.54 2.37
CA VAL A 94 -3.49 0.80 1.79
C VAL A 94 -3.90 1.91 2.77
N GLY A 95 -4.13 1.54 4.02
CA GLY A 95 -4.43 2.42 5.13
C GLY A 95 -5.87 2.89 5.20
N THR A 96 -6.07 4.07 5.78
CA THR A 96 -7.39 4.65 6.04
C THR A 96 -7.74 5.70 5.00
N SER A 97 -9.03 6.00 4.83
CA SER A 97 -9.47 7.06 3.93
C SER A 97 -8.92 8.43 4.35
N LEU A 98 -8.72 9.31 3.36
CA LEU A 98 -8.42 10.70 3.62
C LEU A 98 -9.63 11.40 4.28
N CYS A 99 -9.39 12.49 5.00
CA CYS A 99 -10.41 13.19 5.78
C CYS A 99 -11.60 13.73 4.95
N THR A 100 -11.41 13.93 3.65
CA THR A 100 -12.45 14.42 2.72
C THR A 100 -13.07 13.29 1.90
N ILE A 101 -12.66 12.05 2.13
CA ILE A 101 -13.05 10.89 1.34
C ILE A 101 -13.77 9.87 2.20
N GLU A 102 -14.95 9.48 1.73
CA GLU A 102 -15.72 8.37 2.27
C GLU A 102 -15.56 7.16 1.36
N ILE A 103 -15.45 5.99 1.99
CA ILE A 103 -15.27 4.72 1.29
C ILE A 103 -16.27 3.72 1.85
N LYS A 104 -16.93 2.97 0.97
CA LYS A 104 -17.84 1.88 1.31
C LYS A 104 -17.58 0.67 0.42
N LEU A 105 -17.79 -0.53 0.94
CA LEU A 105 -17.88 -1.74 0.13
C LEU A 105 -19.33 -1.98 -0.32
N ILE A 106 -19.51 -2.29 -1.59
CA ILE A 106 -20.79 -2.71 -2.16
C ILE A 106 -20.70 -4.15 -2.63
N ASP A 107 -21.81 -4.88 -2.50
CA ASP A 107 -21.90 -6.26 -2.98
C ASP A 107 -21.72 -6.31 -4.50
N VAL A 108 -21.08 -7.36 -4.99
CA VAL A 108 -20.87 -7.56 -6.44
C VAL A 108 -21.86 -8.61 -6.94
N PRO A 109 -22.88 -8.22 -7.74
CA PRO A 109 -23.84 -9.16 -8.32
C PRO A 109 -23.16 -10.26 -9.14
N GLY A 110 -23.70 -11.48 -9.11
CA GLY A 110 -23.12 -12.62 -9.84
C GLY A 110 -21.85 -13.21 -9.22
N THR A 111 -21.37 -12.68 -8.09
CA THR A 111 -20.24 -13.24 -7.33
C THR A 111 -20.64 -13.54 -5.88
N ASN A 112 -19.74 -14.18 -5.14
CA ASN A 112 -19.87 -14.42 -3.69
C ASN A 112 -19.26 -13.30 -2.84
N TYR A 113 -18.80 -12.19 -3.43
CA TYR A 113 -18.28 -11.05 -2.67
C TYR A 113 -19.44 -10.27 -2.04
N ARG A 114 -19.43 -10.21 -0.70
CA ARG A 114 -20.46 -9.56 0.11
C ARG A 114 -19.83 -8.61 1.11
N SER A 115 -20.35 -7.38 1.16
CA SER A 115 -19.87 -6.29 2.00
C SER A 115 -19.89 -6.65 3.49
N GLU A 116 -20.85 -7.47 3.92
CA GLU A 116 -20.93 -8.04 5.27
C GLU A 116 -19.69 -8.87 5.67
N ASN A 117 -19.02 -9.48 4.68
CA ASN A 117 -17.80 -10.28 4.87
C ASN A 117 -16.52 -9.45 4.65
N ASN A 118 -16.61 -8.12 4.64
CA ASN A 118 -15.52 -7.21 4.27
C ASN A 118 -14.96 -7.48 2.87
N GLN A 119 -15.82 -7.90 1.94
CA GLN A 119 -15.48 -8.17 0.54
C GLN A 119 -16.47 -7.45 -0.37
N GLY A 120 -16.02 -6.92 -1.49
CA GLY A 120 -16.93 -6.23 -2.40
C GLY A 120 -16.19 -5.29 -3.32
N GLU A 121 -16.95 -4.56 -4.12
CA GLU A 121 -16.43 -3.47 -4.91
C GLU A 121 -16.25 -2.24 -4.00
N ILE A 122 -15.09 -1.60 -4.09
CA ILE A 122 -14.82 -0.38 -3.33
C ILE A 122 -15.63 0.75 -3.98
N CYS A 123 -16.16 1.64 -3.17
CA CYS A 123 -16.92 2.77 -3.65
C CYS A 123 -16.47 4.03 -2.92
N ILE A 124 -16.14 5.08 -3.67
CA ILE A 124 -15.51 6.29 -3.15
C ILE A 124 -16.43 7.49 -3.37
N ARG A 125 -16.58 8.33 -2.35
CA ARG A 125 -17.31 9.60 -2.38
C ARG A 125 -16.48 10.72 -1.77
N GLY A 126 -16.41 11.86 -2.44
CA GLY A 126 -15.76 13.06 -1.92
C GLY A 126 -15.50 14.12 -2.98
N PRO A 127 -14.95 15.28 -2.59
CA PRO A 127 -14.77 16.42 -3.49
C PRO A 127 -13.68 16.19 -4.55
N SER A 128 -12.80 15.20 -4.37
CA SER A 128 -11.76 14.87 -5.36
C SER A 128 -12.25 13.93 -6.47
N VAL A 129 -13.46 13.37 -6.35
CA VAL A 129 -14.04 12.50 -7.37
C VAL A 129 -14.50 13.34 -8.56
N PHE A 130 -14.16 12.90 -9.79
CA PHE A 130 -14.55 13.55 -11.03
C PHE A 130 -16.05 13.80 -11.09
N LYS A 131 -16.47 14.93 -11.67
CA LYS A 131 -17.89 15.25 -11.86
C LYS A 131 -18.46 14.52 -13.09
N GLY A 132 -19.47 13.69 -12.88
CA GLY A 132 -20.14 12.86 -13.91
C GLY A 132 -20.85 11.64 -13.30
N LYS A 133 -21.86 11.08 -13.96
CA LYS A 133 -22.39 9.76 -13.60
C LYS A 133 -21.48 8.69 -14.18
N PHE A 134 -20.74 7.97 -13.34
CA PHE A 134 -20.13 6.71 -13.78
C PHE A 134 -21.16 5.60 -13.57
N TYR A 135 -21.55 4.95 -14.67
CA TYR A 135 -22.47 3.82 -14.66
C TYR A 135 -21.71 2.55 -14.29
N PHE A 136 -22.37 1.71 -13.48
CA PHE A 136 -21.99 0.30 -13.32
C PHE A 136 -21.80 -0.31 -14.71
N ILE A 137 -20.61 -0.86 -14.98
CA ILE A 137 -20.41 -1.68 -16.17
C ILE A 137 -20.99 -3.05 -15.84
N GLU A 138 -22.27 -3.24 -16.12
CA GLU A 138 -22.76 -4.58 -16.41
C GLU A 138 -22.18 -5.03 -17.75
N SER A 139 -21.50 -6.17 -17.73
CA SER A 139 -21.12 -7.01 -18.88
C SER A 139 -19.77 -6.76 -19.56
N GLY A 140 -18.83 -7.65 -19.24
CA GLY A 140 -18.03 -8.38 -20.22
C GLY A 140 -17.07 -7.59 -21.11
N PHE A 141 -15.88 -7.30 -20.60
CA PHE A 141 -14.60 -7.51 -21.29
C PHE A 141 -13.47 -7.30 -20.28
N SER A 142 -12.43 -8.11 -20.40
CA SER A 142 -11.22 -8.11 -19.56
C SER A 142 -10.54 -6.74 -19.53
N ASP A 143 -10.04 -6.37 -18.34
CA ASP A 143 -9.02 -5.33 -18.08
C ASP A 143 -9.43 -3.94 -17.57
N LEU A 144 -10.53 -3.81 -16.81
CA LEU A 144 -10.69 -2.68 -15.88
C LEU A 144 -11.26 -3.16 -14.54
N GLN A 145 -10.50 -2.94 -13.45
CA GLN A 145 -10.98 -3.16 -12.08
C GLN A 145 -12.00 -2.05 -11.75
N GLY A 146 -13.26 -2.31 -12.07
CA GLY A 146 -14.39 -1.42 -11.84
C GLY A 146 -14.56 -1.10 -10.36
N LEU A 147 -14.73 0.19 -10.09
CA LEU A 147 -14.94 0.77 -8.77
C LEU A 147 -16.01 1.84 -8.95
N GLY A 148 -17.18 1.65 -8.35
CA GLY A 148 -18.30 2.59 -8.42
C GLY A 148 -17.91 3.95 -7.83
N LEU A 149 -18.03 5.01 -8.62
CA LEU A 149 -17.77 6.39 -8.19
C LEU A 149 -19.11 7.10 -8.03
N PHE A 150 -19.46 7.53 -6.80
CA PHE A 150 -20.63 8.39 -6.59
C PHE A 150 -20.22 9.85 -6.64
N THR A 151 -20.90 10.60 -7.50
CA THR A 151 -20.79 12.06 -7.55
C THR A 151 -21.79 12.75 -6.63
N HIS A 152 -21.47 13.99 -6.28
CA HIS A 152 -22.11 14.84 -5.27
C HIS A 152 -23.64 15.06 -5.44
N GLU A 153 -24.27 14.58 -6.51
CA GLU A 153 -25.70 14.83 -6.80
C GLU A 153 -26.63 13.67 -6.41
N GLY A 154 -26.45 13.14 -5.19
CA GLY A 154 -27.34 12.14 -4.60
C GLY A 154 -27.67 12.50 -3.16
N THR A 155 -28.54 13.47 -2.96
CA THR A 155 -29.20 13.67 -1.66
C THR A 155 -30.06 12.45 -1.37
N SER A 156 -29.65 11.65 -0.39
CA SER A 156 -30.56 10.70 0.26
C SER A 156 -31.68 11.50 0.90
N ARG A 157 -32.89 11.35 0.38
CA ARG A 157 -34.09 11.35 1.21
C ARG A 157 -34.37 9.91 1.63
#